data_AF-A0A0U3QDK2-F1
#
_entry.id   AF-A0A0U3QDK2-F1
#
_cell.length_a   1.000
_cell.length_b   1.000
_cell.length_c   1.000
_cell.angle_alpha   90.00
_cell.angle_beta   90.00
_cell.angle_gamma   90.00
#
_symmetry.space_group_name_H-M   'P 1'
#
loop_
_entity.id
_entity.type
_entity.pdbx_description
1 polymer ?
#
loop_
_entity_poly.entity_id
_entity_poly.type
_entity_poly.pdbx_seq_one_letter_code
_entity_poly.pdbx_strand_id
1 'polypeptide(L)' 'MTLPPRSRLLLHTDGLTDTPHTDPDHARRQLHTELAATAHDAAALALHQITTACLTTAHPNDDAAVLLAHLVATDRH' A
#
# COMPACT_ATOMS: atom_id res chain seq x y z
N MET A 1 0.54 -17.85 -11.59
CA MET A 1 -0.45 -16.79 -11.33
C MET A 1 0.02 -15.56 -12.11
N THR A 2 -0.80 -15.03 -13.02
CA THR A 2 -0.46 -13.88 -13.87
C THR A 2 -1.29 -12.68 -13.44
N LEU A 3 -0.64 -11.53 -13.23
CA LEU A 3 -1.35 -10.29 -12.92
C LEU A 3 -1.97 -9.71 -14.20
N PRO A 4 -3.24 -9.25 -14.16
CA PRO A 4 -3.85 -8.54 -15.29
C PRO A 4 -3.04 -7.30 -15.72
N PRO A 5 -3.13 -6.88 -16.99
CA PRO A 5 -2.60 -5.57 -17.40
C PRO A 5 -3.21 -4.45 -16.55
N ARG A 6 -2.43 -3.39 -16.28
CA ARG A 6 -2.84 -2.25 -15.41
C ARG A 6 -3.07 -2.62 -13.95
N SER A 7 -2.62 -3.79 -13.50
CA SER A 7 -2.61 -4.15 -12.08
C SER A 7 -1.62 -3.29 -11.28
N ARG A 8 -1.90 -3.16 -10.00
CA ARG A 8 -0.99 -2.57 -9.01
C ARG A 8 -0.60 -3.65 -8.02
N LEU A 9 0.68 -3.72 -7.70
CA LEU A 9 1.23 -4.61 -6.68
C LEU A 9 1.82 -3.75 -5.56
N LEU A 10 1.27 -3.89 -4.36
CA LEU A 10 1.84 -3.30 -3.15
C LEU A 10 2.60 -4.40 -2.40
N LEU A 11 3.87 -4.15 -2.15
CA LEU A 11 4.73 -4.95 -1.27
C LEU A 11 5.01 -4.09 -0.04
N HIS A 12 4.85 -4.65 1.15
CA HIS A 12 5.11 -3.93 2.39
C HIS A 12 5.70 -4.87 3.44
N THR A 13 6.46 -4.31 4.40
CA THR A 13 6.82 -5.02 5.62
C THR A 13 5.64 -5.05 6.58
N ASP A 14 5.68 -5.98 7.53
CA ASP A 14 4.74 -6.07 8.65
C ASP A 14 4.71 -4.79 9.47
N GLY A 15 5.84 -4.09 9.66
CA GLY A 15 5.89 -2.77 10.33
C GLY A 15 4.97 -1.68 9.75
N LEU A 16 4.41 -1.85 8.54
CA LEU A 16 3.35 -0.96 8.01
C LEU A 16 1.98 -1.19 8.67
N THR A 17 1.71 -2.41 9.11
CA THR A 17 0.41 -2.87 9.62
C THR A 17 0.46 -3.41 11.05
N ASP A 18 1.64 -3.75 11.55
CA ASP A 18 1.88 -4.27 12.89
C ASP A 18 2.11 -3.09 13.84
N THR A 19 1.01 -2.62 14.41
CA THR A 19 1.01 -1.41 15.22
C THR A 19 0.56 -1.73 16.64
N PRO A 20 1.27 -1.24 17.67
CA PRO A 20 0.96 -1.58 19.05
C PRO A 20 -0.49 -1.28 19.39
N HIS A 21 -1.16 -2.21 20.09
CA HIS A 21 -2.54 -2.04 20.55
C HIS A 21 -3.59 -1.88 19.43
N THR A 22 -3.24 -2.21 18.19
CA THR A 22 -4.16 -2.17 17.04
C THR A 22 -4.54 -3.58 16.64
N ASP A 23 -5.82 -3.79 16.29
CA ASP A 23 -6.28 -5.03 15.67
C ASP A 23 -5.61 -5.20 14.28
N PRO A 24 -4.88 -6.30 14.01
CA PRO A 24 -4.26 -6.54 12.71
C PRO A 24 -5.26 -6.49 11.55
N ASP A 25 -6.50 -6.95 11.77
CA ASP A 25 -7.55 -6.86 10.76
C ASP A 25 -8.01 -5.42 10.53
N HIS A 26 -7.94 -4.55 11.54
CA HIS A 26 -8.20 -3.13 11.38
C HIS A 26 -7.12 -2.46 10.52
N ALA A 27 -5.84 -2.68 10.82
CA ALA A 27 -4.73 -2.14 10.03
C ALA A 27 -4.79 -2.61 8.57
N ARG A 28 -5.12 -3.90 8.35
CA ARG A 28 -5.33 -4.44 7.01
C ARG A 28 -6.50 -3.78 6.27
N ARG A 29 -7.65 -3.58 6.94
CA ARG A 29 -8.80 -2.87 6.35
C ARG A 29 -8.44 -1.42 5.99
N GLN A 30 -7.71 -0.72 6.86
CA GLN A 30 -7.24 0.64 6.59
C GLN A 30 -6.36 0.67 5.34
N LEU A 31 -5.37 -0.23 5.24
CA LEU A 31 -4.50 -0.34 4.07
C LEU A 31 -5.29 -0.58 2.77
N HIS A 32 -6.31 -1.45 2.81
CA HIS A 32 -7.19 -1.69 1.67
C HIS A 32 -8.00 -0.46 1.27
N THR A 33 -8.51 0.30 2.25
CA THR A 33 -9.26 1.54 2.00
C THR A 33 -8.36 2.57 1.32
N GLU A 34 -7.13 2.77 1.80
CA GLU A 34 -6.19 3.73 1.21
C GLU A 34 -5.73 3.31 -0.20
N LEU A 35 -5.53 2.00 -0.43
CA LEU A 35 -5.23 1.48 -1.76
C LEU A 35 -6.36 1.74 -2.76
N ALA A 36 -7.61 1.62 -2.32
CA ALA A 36 -8.78 1.91 -3.13
C ALA A 36 -8.95 3.42 -3.38
N ALA A 37 -8.72 4.25 -2.35
CA ALA A 37 -8.80 5.71 -2.46
C ALA A 37 -7.76 6.26 -3.45
N THR A 38 -6.57 5.67 -3.51
CA THR A 38 -5.47 6.10 -4.37
C THR A 38 -5.41 5.38 -5.71
N ALA A 39 -6.51 4.75 -6.15
CA ALA A 39 -6.57 3.94 -7.37
C ALA A 39 -6.18 4.70 -8.64
N HIS A 40 -6.44 6.01 -8.67
CA HIS A 40 -6.22 6.87 -9.84
C HIS A 40 -5.01 7.78 -9.70
N ASP A 41 -4.31 7.73 -8.57
CA ASP A 41 -3.19 8.61 -8.30
C ASP A 41 -1.91 8.12 -8.98
N ALA A 42 -1.02 9.08 -9.26
CA ALA A 42 0.35 8.75 -9.63
C ALA A 42 1.00 7.90 -8.54
N ALA A 43 1.81 6.91 -8.92
CA ALA A 43 2.36 5.93 -7.99
C ALA A 43 3.07 6.56 -6.78
N ALA A 44 3.82 7.65 -6.99
CA ALA A 44 4.51 8.37 -5.92
C ALA A 44 3.54 9.05 -4.93
N LEU A 45 2.45 9.63 -5.42
CA LEU A 45 1.43 10.27 -4.58
C LEU A 45 0.67 9.20 -3.77
N ALA A 46 0.25 8.13 -4.44
CA ALA A 46 -0.42 7.00 -3.79
C ALA A 46 0.45 6.38 -2.68
N LEU A 47 1.72 6.13 -2.98
CA LEU A 47 2.67 5.57 -2.02
C LEU A 47 2.84 6.48 -0.80
N HIS A 48 2.98 7.78 -1.03
CA HIS A 48 3.08 8.77 0.05
C HIS A 48 1.83 8.79 0.93
N GLN A 49 0.64 8.81 0.33
CA GLN A 49 -0.64 8.84 1.07
C GLN A 49 -0.85 7.57 1.89
N ILE A 50 -0.66 6.38 1.28
CA ILE A 50 -0.79 5.09 1.97
C ILE A 50 0.17 5.03 3.17
N THR A 51 1.45 5.34 2.94
CA THR A 51 2.48 5.27 3.98
C THR A 51 2.18 6.27 5.11
N THR A 52 1.75 7.49 4.77
CA THR A 52 1.40 8.51 5.76
C THR A 52 0.20 8.07 6.58
N ALA A 53 -0.88 7.61 5.95
CA ALA A 53 -2.08 7.18 6.63
C ALA A 53 -1.80 6.01 7.60
N CYS A 54 -1.03 5.01 7.16
CA CYS A 54 -0.73 3.84 8.00
C CYS A 54 0.22 4.17 9.18
N LEU A 55 1.23 5.01 8.96
CA LEU A 55 2.25 5.27 10.00
C LEU A 55 1.87 6.40 10.96
N THR A 56 1.07 7.39 10.53
CA THR A 56 0.68 8.52 11.40
C THR A 56 -0.32 8.12 12.47
N THR A 57 -1.22 7.19 12.18
CA THR A 57 -2.23 6.74 13.15
C THR A 57 -1.67 5.82 14.23
N ALA A 58 -0.46 5.28 14.02
CA ALA A 58 -0.11 4.01 14.62
C ALA A 58 1.22 3.99 15.38
N HIS A 59 1.98 5.11 15.37
CA HIS A 59 3.28 5.24 16.03
C HIS A 59 4.13 3.97 15.89
N PRO A 60 4.58 3.64 14.67
CA PRO A 60 5.24 2.38 14.37
C PRO A 60 6.44 2.16 15.29
N ASN A 61 6.51 0.99 15.89
CA ASN A 61 7.64 0.55 16.74
C ASN A 61 8.65 -0.29 15.96
N ASP A 62 8.43 -0.46 14.66
CA ASP A 62 9.23 -1.33 13.77
C ASP A 62 9.54 -0.61 12.45
N ASP A 63 10.55 -1.11 11.74
CA ASP A 63 10.97 -0.59 10.46
C ASP A 63 9.90 -0.84 9.38
N ALA A 64 9.41 0.24 8.77
CA ALA A 64 8.40 0.17 7.72
C ALA A 64 9.03 0.44 6.34
N ALA A 65 8.79 -0.48 5.40
CA ALA A 65 9.13 -0.30 4.00
C ALA A 65 7.92 -0.63 3.11
N VAL A 66 7.74 0.17 2.05
CA VAL A 66 6.62 0.03 1.10
C VAL A 66 7.13 0.20 -0.32
N LEU A 67 6.71 -0.69 -1.22
CA LEU A 67 6.99 -0.63 -2.65
C LEU A 67 5.70 -0.80 -3.43
N LEU A 68 5.43 0.14 -4.34
CA LEU A 68 4.27 0.12 -5.22
C LEU A 68 4.71 -0.03 -6.67
N ALA A 69 4.36 -1.14 -7.30
CA ALA A 69 4.62 -1.40 -8.71
C ALA A 69 3.34 -1.28 -9.53
N HIS A 70 3.37 -0.46 -10.58
CA HIS A 70 2.27 -0.32 -11.55
C HIS A 70 2.63 -1.14 -12.80
N LEU A 71 1.85 -2.17 -13.11
CA LEU A 71 2.01 -2.91 -14.35
C LEU A 71 1.42 -2.10 -15.50
N VAL A 72 2.29 -1.47 -16.28
CA VAL A 72 1.87 -0.77 -17.49
C VAL A 72 1.65 -1.80 -18.59
N ALA A 73 0.48 -1.80 -19.22
CA ALA A 73 0.29 -2.54 -20.46
C ALA A 73 1.18 -1.89 -21.52
N THR A 74 2.23 -2.59 -21.93
CA THR A 74 2.98 -2.21 -23.13
C THR A 74 2.30 -2.91 -24.29
N ASP A 75 1.56 -2.15 -25.10
CA ASP A 75 1.09 -2.66 -26.38
C ASP A 75 2.33 -2.98 -27.22
N ARG A 76 2.67 -4.26 -27.33
CA ARG A 76 3.64 -4.72 -28.30
C ARG A 76 2.95 -4.68 -29.66
N HIS A 77 3.24 -3.61 -30.40
CA HIS A 77 2.94 -3.48 -31.84
C HIS A 77 3.50 -4.65 -32.64
#